data_AF-A0AAE1E5J8-F1
#
_entry.id   AF-A0AAE1E5J8-F1
#
_cell.length_a   1.000
_cell.length_b   1.000
_cell.length_c   1.000
_cell.angle_alpha   90.00
_cell.angle_beta   90.00
_cell.angle_gamma   90.00
#
_symmetry.space_group_name_H-M   'P 1'
#
loop_
_entity.id
_entity.type
_entity.pdbx_description
1 polymer ?
#
loop_
_entity_poly.entity_id
_entity_poly.type
_entity_poly.pdbx_seq_one_letter_code
_entity_poly.pdbx_strand_id
1 'polypeptide(L)'
;MDFLYLKSNRQHKTAAASFRPFTASNNAQLQRFLESTVLNTNQPLLHSHITQLYHLKRVPGVRFIATQITTFFRSSNSFNRYLNMSGYSMFTHGEALEFLTNQLGVADVQDRLSWDRRTLLDEITTNLQIRLPFTNLGLMSIERDERRRPTLGEIKRDVLSGKGGLCYHLNVANFYILKALGFNVLLASAAIPVWKTHIIVYVHNVEKTGDTFLAEAGVGYPTFRAICLDHDDTPTFRDSFLEYKYIKRDGKLLRLHRQGDQGGGRSLKSVCIDGWWVVYTADLKGTSNIEEFYPKFDQMYIYHLQAQDPLITQFHAVFRLVQFPEKRAVIISNQKLILEKDNGLLETEVLEDGDDAILRAVRRYFPAIPEDMATRALANWRRTLQA
;
A
#
# COMPACT_ATOMS: atom_id res chain seq x y z
N MET A 1 24.57 -48.17 35.36
CA MET A 1 24.45 -47.79 33.94
C MET A 1 24.52 -46.27 33.86
N ASP A 2 25.62 -45.61 34.20
CA ASP A 2 27.00 -45.73 33.68
C ASP A 2 27.06 -45.62 32.15
N PHE A 3 27.47 -44.47 31.60
CA PHE A 3 28.88 -44.22 31.26
C PHE A 3 29.14 -42.90 30.49
N LEU A 4 30.25 -42.24 30.87
CA LEU A 4 31.26 -41.46 30.11
C LEU A 4 30.85 -40.20 29.33
N TYR A 5 31.32 -38.97 29.63
CA TYR A 5 32.69 -38.42 29.74
C TYR A 5 33.54 -38.57 28.48
N LEU A 6 33.79 -37.46 27.75
CA LEU A 6 34.99 -37.24 26.95
C LEU A 6 35.34 -35.74 26.89
N LYS A 7 36.43 -35.39 27.57
CA LYS A 7 37.19 -34.14 27.42
C LYS A 7 38.00 -34.21 26.12
N SER A 8 38.15 -33.09 25.41
CA SER A 8 39.31 -32.90 24.53
C SER A 8 39.87 -31.48 24.61
N ASN A 9 41.13 -31.41 25.06
CA ASN A 9 42.03 -30.27 25.01
C ASN A 9 42.34 -29.86 23.57
N ARG A 10 42.30 -28.54 23.27
CA ARG A 10 43.17 -27.95 22.23
C ARG A 10 43.66 -26.58 22.68
N GLN A 11 44.97 -26.51 22.92
CA GLN A 11 45.75 -25.29 23.00
C GLN A 11 45.94 -24.73 21.59
N HIS A 12 45.62 -23.45 21.37
CA HIS A 12 46.10 -22.70 20.22
C HIS A 12 46.99 -21.54 20.69
N LYS A 13 48.27 -21.62 20.31
CA LYS A 13 49.26 -20.54 20.44
C LYS A 13 48.93 -19.43 19.44
N THR A 14 48.78 -18.20 19.92
CA THR A 14 48.71 -16.99 19.09
C THR A 14 50.13 -16.46 18.83
N ALA A 15 50.55 -16.43 17.57
CA ALA A 15 51.71 -15.66 17.13
C ALA A 15 51.27 -14.23 16.82
N ALA A 16 51.81 -13.24 17.53
CA ALA A 16 51.61 -11.83 17.24
C ALA A 16 52.55 -11.43 16.09
N ALA A 17 52.00 -11.13 14.92
CA ALA A 17 52.72 -10.46 13.85
C ALA A 17 52.67 -8.94 14.06
N SER A 18 53.84 -8.29 14.10
CA SER A 18 53.98 -6.85 14.23
C SER A 18 53.43 -6.12 12.99
N PHE A 19 52.41 -5.28 13.18
CA PHE A 19 51.88 -4.39 12.14
C PHE A 19 52.76 -3.15 12.00
N ARG A 20 53.20 -2.83 10.78
CA ARG A 20 53.80 -1.52 10.45
C ARG A 20 52.71 -0.55 9.95
N PRO A 21 52.76 0.75 10.30
CA PRO A 21 51.80 1.73 9.83
C PRO A 21 51.94 1.99 8.32
N PHE A 22 50.82 2.26 7.65
CA PHE A 22 50.77 2.63 6.23
C PHE A 22 51.38 4.02 6.01
N THR A 23 52.20 4.16 4.96
CA THR A 23 52.80 5.42 4.54
C THR A 23 51.81 6.25 3.70
N ALA A 24 52.06 7.57 3.60
CA ALA A 24 51.21 8.48 2.83
C ALA A 24 51.04 8.09 1.35
N SER A 25 52.02 7.39 0.74
CA SER A 25 51.90 6.91 -0.65
C SER A 25 50.84 5.82 -0.81
N ASN A 26 50.60 5.01 0.23
CA ASN A 26 49.64 3.92 0.17
C ASN A 26 48.19 4.44 0.22
N ASN A 27 47.95 5.58 0.87
CA ASN A 27 46.63 6.23 0.86
C ASN A 27 46.29 6.82 -0.51
N ALA A 28 47.27 7.39 -1.22
CA ALA A 28 47.07 7.91 -2.57
C ALA A 28 46.81 6.79 -3.60
N GLN A 29 47.47 5.63 -3.46
CA GLN A 29 47.21 4.46 -4.29
C GLN A 29 45.84 3.84 -4.01
N LEU A 30 45.43 3.77 -2.74
CA LEU A 30 44.10 3.28 -2.36
C LEU A 30 42.99 4.19 -2.88
N GLN A 31 43.19 5.51 -2.85
CA GLN A 31 42.24 6.47 -3.39
C GLN A 31 42.08 6.32 -4.92
N ARG A 32 43.18 6.21 -5.67
CA ARG A 32 43.13 5.98 -7.12
C ARG A 32 42.50 4.63 -7.48
N PHE A 33 42.71 3.60 -6.65
CA PHE A 33 42.09 2.28 -6.82
C PHE A 33 40.57 2.34 -6.60
N LEU A 34 40.10 3.07 -5.59
CA LEU A 34 38.67 3.26 -5.33
C LEU A 34 38.00 4.07 -6.44
N GLU A 35 38.65 5.13 -6.93
CA GLU A 35 38.17 5.95 -8.04
C GLU A 35 38.07 5.14 -9.35
N SER A 36 39.07 4.30 -9.66
CA SER A 36 39.07 3.48 -10.88
C SER A 36 38.10 2.29 -10.81
N THR A 37 37.87 1.72 -9.62
CA THR A 37 36.96 0.58 -9.43
C THR A 37 35.50 1.03 -9.45
N VAL A 38 35.17 2.17 -8.85
CA VAL A 38 33.80 2.71 -8.82
C VAL A 38 33.34 3.20 -10.20
N LEU A 39 34.25 3.70 -11.04
CA LEU A 39 33.90 4.19 -12.37
C LEU A 39 33.74 3.09 -13.44
N ASN A 40 34.25 1.87 -13.21
CA ASN A 40 34.33 0.82 -14.26
C ASN A 40 33.74 -0.55 -13.89
N THR A 41 33.08 -0.73 -12.74
CA THR A 41 32.54 -2.06 -12.37
C THR A 41 31.03 -2.22 -12.62
N ASN A 42 30.66 -3.36 -13.22
CA ASN A 42 29.28 -3.83 -13.29
C ASN A 42 28.70 -4.04 -11.87
N GLN A 43 27.46 -3.61 -11.70
CA GLN A 43 26.78 -3.35 -10.42
C GLN A 43 26.76 -4.47 -9.35
N PRO A 44 26.78 -5.78 -9.67
CA PRO A 44 26.75 -6.83 -8.63
C PRO A 44 27.99 -6.84 -7.72
N LEU A 45 29.15 -6.39 -8.23
CA LEU A 45 30.41 -6.39 -7.48
C LEU A 45 30.48 -5.27 -6.44
N LEU A 46 29.78 -4.15 -6.64
CA LEU A 46 29.83 -3.01 -5.72
C LEU A 46 29.16 -3.34 -4.37
N HIS A 47 28.07 -4.12 -4.38
CA HIS A 47 27.35 -4.52 -3.16
C HIS A 47 28.18 -5.48 -2.28
N SER A 48 28.92 -6.41 -2.91
CA SER A 48 29.89 -7.29 -2.23
C SER A 48 30.97 -6.48 -1.52
N HIS A 49 31.55 -5.49 -2.20
CA HIS A 49 32.62 -4.66 -1.64
C HIS A 49 32.14 -3.74 -0.50
N ILE A 50 30.94 -3.16 -0.60
CA ILE A 50 30.36 -2.32 0.48
C ILE A 50 30.07 -3.16 1.74
N THR A 51 29.57 -4.39 1.56
CA THR A 51 29.29 -5.32 2.67
C THR A 51 30.59 -5.77 3.35
N GLN A 52 31.64 -6.06 2.57
CA GLN A 52 32.97 -6.35 3.10
C GLN A 52 33.58 -5.17 3.87
N LEU A 53 33.41 -3.93 3.39
CA LEU A 53 33.85 -2.72 4.10
C LEU A 53 33.13 -2.50 5.43
N TYR A 54 31.87 -2.92 5.55
CA TYR A 54 31.11 -2.86 6.80
C TYR A 54 31.66 -3.82 7.87
N HIS A 55 32.13 -5.00 7.47
CA HIS A 55 32.77 -5.97 8.36
C HIS A 55 34.17 -5.55 8.82
N LEU A 56 34.84 -4.67 8.08
CA LEU A 56 36.19 -4.16 8.40
C LEU A 56 36.20 -3.00 9.43
N LYS A 57 35.04 -2.53 9.91
CA LYS A 57 34.94 -1.48 10.95
C LYS A 57 35.61 -1.83 12.30
N ARG A 58 36.01 -3.09 12.50
CA ARG A 58 36.70 -3.55 13.71
C ARG A 58 38.22 -3.41 13.66
N VAL A 59 38.80 -2.95 12.55
CA VAL A 59 40.25 -2.72 12.42
C VAL A 59 40.58 -1.23 12.68
N PRO A 60 41.38 -0.91 13.71
CA PRO A 60 41.85 0.46 13.95
C PRO A 60 42.66 0.96 12.77
N GLY A 61 42.17 2.00 12.07
CA GLY A 61 42.74 2.54 10.83
C GLY A 61 41.73 2.57 9.67
N VAL A 62 40.94 1.50 9.49
CA VAL A 62 39.90 1.43 8.44
C VAL A 62 38.68 2.29 8.79
N ARG A 63 38.45 2.53 10.09
CA ARG A 63 37.33 3.34 10.59
C ARG A 63 37.32 4.77 10.03
N PHE A 64 38.49 5.39 9.84
CA PHE A 64 38.57 6.75 9.29
C PHE A 64 38.18 6.78 7.81
N ILE A 65 38.68 5.84 7.01
CA ILE A 65 38.36 5.71 5.60
C ILE A 65 36.89 5.34 5.39
N ALA A 66 36.37 4.38 6.16
CA ALA A 66 34.95 4.03 6.12
C ALA A 66 34.05 5.20 6.49
N THR A 67 34.46 6.04 7.46
CA THR A 67 33.70 7.24 7.84
C THR A 67 33.72 8.28 6.73
N GLN A 68 34.89 8.56 6.12
CA GLN A 68 35.03 9.49 4.99
C GLN A 68 34.21 9.04 3.77
N ILE A 69 34.25 7.74 3.42
CA ILE A 69 33.46 7.16 2.34
C ILE A 69 31.96 7.29 2.64
N THR A 70 31.52 6.99 3.88
CA THR A 70 30.10 7.10 4.26
C THR A 70 29.62 8.55 4.23
N THR A 71 30.46 9.51 4.67
CA THR A 71 30.14 10.94 4.63
C THR A 71 30.09 11.46 3.18
N PHE A 72 31.04 11.06 2.33
CA PHE A 72 31.06 11.42 0.91
C PHE A 72 29.83 10.89 0.15
N PHE A 73 29.39 9.67 0.45
CA PHE A 73 28.15 9.13 -0.10
C PHE A 73 26.92 9.87 0.45
N ARG A 74 26.85 10.19 1.74
CA ARG A 74 25.73 10.97 2.31
C ARG A 74 25.62 12.39 1.77
N SER A 75 26.72 13.03 1.39
CA SER A 75 26.72 14.40 0.87
C SER A 75 26.60 14.49 -0.65
N SER A 76 26.62 13.38 -1.38
CA SER A 76 26.52 13.38 -2.84
C SER A 76 25.13 12.94 -3.31
N ASN A 77 24.56 13.68 -4.27
CA ASN A 77 23.33 13.31 -4.99
C ASN A 77 23.38 11.88 -5.61
N SER A 78 24.57 11.30 -5.68
CA SER A 78 24.88 9.95 -6.13
C SER A 78 24.30 8.86 -5.21
N PHE A 79 24.22 9.06 -3.89
CA PHE A 79 23.69 8.05 -2.96
C PHE A 79 22.16 7.98 -2.98
N ASN A 80 21.48 9.12 -3.13
CA ASN A 80 20.05 9.15 -3.45
C ASN A 80 19.76 8.51 -4.82
N ARG A 81 20.66 8.66 -5.80
CA ARG A 81 20.60 7.92 -7.06
C ARG A 81 20.83 6.41 -6.87
N TYR A 82 21.77 6.00 -6.02
CA TYR A 82 22.07 4.58 -5.79
C TYR A 82 20.96 3.85 -5.02
N LEU A 83 20.30 4.51 -4.06
CA LEU A 83 19.08 4.00 -3.39
C LEU A 83 17.87 3.95 -4.34
N ASN A 84 17.85 4.79 -5.38
CA ASN A 84 16.85 4.73 -6.46
C ASN A 84 17.12 3.67 -7.54
N MET A 85 18.28 3.00 -7.53
CA MET A 85 18.68 2.10 -8.62
C MET A 85 18.52 0.59 -8.30
N SER A 86 18.06 0.21 -7.10
CA SER A 86 17.80 -1.20 -6.75
C SER A 86 16.33 -1.53 -6.46
N GLY A 87 15.39 -0.61 -6.70
CA GLY A 87 13.96 -0.90 -6.59
C GLY A 87 13.18 -0.07 -7.59
N TYR A 88 12.55 -0.74 -8.56
CA TYR A 88 11.52 -0.11 -9.40
C TYR A 88 10.44 0.48 -8.48
N SER A 89 10.49 1.80 -8.26
CA SER A 89 9.40 2.53 -7.61
C SER A 89 8.38 2.88 -8.68
N MET A 90 7.12 2.52 -8.45
CA MET A 90 6.02 2.83 -9.38
C MET A 90 5.85 4.33 -9.59
N PHE A 91 6.11 5.14 -8.56
CA PHE A 91 6.12 6.60 -8.62
C PHE A 91 7.52 7.14 -8.34
N THR A 92 7.95 8.12 -9.15
CA THR A 92 9.03 9.03 -8.77
C THR A 92 8.53 10.06 -7.77
N HIS A 93 9.45 10.72 -7.07
CA HIS A 93 9.10 11.80 -6.15
C HIS A 93 8.33 12.94 -6.84
N GLY A 94 8.78 13.37 -8.02
CA GLY A 94 8.13 14.44 -8.79
C GLY A 94 6.72 14.08 -9.24
N GLU A 95 6.51 12.85 -9.74
CA GLU A 95 5.16 12.38 -10.12
C GLU A 95 4.22 12.31 -8.92
N ALA A 96 4.72 11.90 -7.75
CA ALA A 96 3.92 11.88 -6.53
C ALA A 96 3.51 13.31 -6.11
N LEU A 97 4.44 14.26 -6.11
CA LEU A 97 4.14 15.67 -5.80
C LEU A 97 3.13 16.27 -6.78
N GLU A 98 3.33 16.05 -8.08
CA GLU A 98 2.45 16.55 -9.13
C GLU A 98 1.04 15.98 -8.99
N PHE A 99 0.92 14.67 -8.77
CA PHE A 99 -0.38 14.02 -8.58
C PHE A 99 -1.11 14.57 -7.34
N LEU A 100 -0.41 14.67 -6.20
CA LEU A 100 -1.02 15.15 -4.97
C LEU A 100 -1.47 16.61 -5.09
N THR A 101 -0.67 17.46 -5.73
CA THR A 101 -0.99 18.89 -5.88
C THR A 101 -2.09 19.11 -6.92
N ASN A 102 -1.93 18.56 -8.11
CA ASN A 102 -2.77 18.90 -9.26
C ASN A 102 -4.04 18.06 -9.35
N GLN A 103 -4.00 16.80 -8.91
CA GLN A 103 -5.17 15.90 -9.01
C GLN A 103 -5.90 15.77 -7.67
N LEU A 104 -5.16 15.68 -6.56
CA LEU A 104 -5.78 15.55 -5.24
C LEU A 104 -6.06 16.88 -4.55
N GLY A 105 -5.39 17.97 -4.96
CA GLY A 105 -5.54 19.30 -4.35
C GLY A 105 -4.90 19.40 -2.97
N VAL A 106 -3.84 18.63 -2.69
CA VAL A 106 -3.07 18.72 -1.45
C VAL A 106 -2.04 19.84 -1.59
N ALA A 107 -2.14 20.87 -0.75
CA ALA A 107 -1.24 22.02 -0.80
C ALA A 107 0.09 21.76 -0.06
N ASP A 108 1.13 22.45 -0.52
CA ASP A 108 2.43 22.58 0.14
C ASP A 108 3.08 21.25 0.55
N VAL A 109 2.86 20.20 -0.26
CA VAL A 109 3.27 18.81 0.06
C VAL A 109 4.76 18.76 0.43
N GLN A 110 5.61 19.37 -0.40
CA GLN A 110 7.07 19.32 -0.21
C GLN A 110 7.50 19.93 1.12
N ASP A 111 6.95 21.09 1.47
CA ASP A 111 7.33 21.81 2.69
C ASP A 111 6.83 21.05 3.92
N ARG A 112 5.57 20.59 3.89
CA ARG A 112 4.91 19.88 4.99
C ARG A 112 5.54 18.54 5.33
N LEU A 113 6.27 17.91 4.41
CA LEU A 113 7.07 16.71 4.71
C LEU A 113 8.09 16.92 5.84
N SER A 114 8.51 18.17 6.09
CA SER A 114 9.52 18.51 7.10
C SER A 114 8.93 18.93 8.46
N TRP A 115 7.70 19.46 8.50
CA TRP A 115 7.14 20.06 9.72
C TRP A 115 5.71 19.62 10.07
N ASP A 116 4.97 18.98 9.17
CA ASP A 116 3.57 18.59 9.35
C ASP A 116 3.23 17.26 8.63
N ARG A 117 4.03 16.23 8.90
CA ARG A 117 3.86 14.91 8.27
C ARG A 117 2.53 14.26 8.61
N ARG A 118 2.01 14.51 9.81
CA ARG A 118 0.77 13.92 10.32
C ARG A 118 -0.45 14.41 9.56
N THR A 119 -0.64 15.73 9.48
CA THR A 119 -1.81 16.30 8.81
C THR A 119 -1.70 16.09 7.30
N LEU A 120 -0.47 16.15 6.74
CA LEU A 120 -0.24 15.78 5.35
C LEU A 120 -0.71 14.35 5.05
N LEU A 121 -0.40 13.38 5.93
CA LEU A 121 -0.84 12.00 5.77
C LEU A 121 -2.37 11.85 5.85
N ASP A 122 -3.03 12.61 6.72
CA ASP A 122 -4.50 12.67 6.79
C ASP A 122 -5.12 13.17 5.50
N GLU A 123 -4.60 14.28 4.96
CA GLU A 123 -5.09 14.88 3.74
C GLU A 123 -4.87 13.99 2.53
N ILE A 124 -3.70 13.34 2.41
CA ILE A 124 -3.44 12.36 1.35
C ILE A 124 -4.46 11.22 1.41
N THR A 125 -4.62 10.60 2.59
CA THR A 125 -5.54 9.46 2.79
C THR A 125 -6.99 9.85 2.47
N THR A 126 -7.39 11.05 2.90
CA THR A 126 -8.73 11.59 2.68
C THR A 126 -8.97 11.91 1.22
N ASN A 127 -8.07 12.67 0.58
CA ASN A 127 -8.27 13.13 -0.79
C ASN A 127 -8.19 11.98 -1.80
N LEU A 128 -7.43 10.91 -1.52
CA LEU A 128 -7.49 9.69 -2.33
C LEU A 128 -8.93 9.14 -2.40
N GLN A 129 -9.63 9.05 -1.26
CA GLN A 129 -11.01 8.52 -1.23
C GLN A 129 -12.06 9.49 -1.79
N ILE A 130 -11.84 10.80 -1.64
CA ILE A 130 -12.75 11.82 -2.17
C ILE A 130 -12.62 11.91 -3.70
N ARG A 131 -11.41 11.77 -4.24
CA ARG A 131 -11.11 12.02 -5.65
C ARG A 131 -11.07 10.78 -6.52
N LEU A 132 -10.77 9.62 -5.96
CA LEU A 132 -10.69 8.35 -6.71
C LEU A 132 -11.83 7.42 -6.30
N PRO A 133 -12.59 6.88 -7.25
CA PRO A 133 -13.64 5.92 -6.92
C PRO A 133 -13.05 4.55 -6.58
N PHE A 134 -13.63 3.91 -5.57
CA PHE A 134 -13.52 2.47 -5.38
C PHE A 134 -14.47 1.78 -6.38
N THR A 135 -13.91 1.07 -7.35
CA THR A 135 -14.69 0.51 -8.47
C THR A 135 -14.10 -0.80 -9.00
N ASN A 136 -14.97 -1.70 -9.47
CA ASN A 136 -14.58 -2.90 -10.20
C ASN A 136 -14.77 -2.79 -11.72
N LEU A 137 -15.11 -1.62 -12.26
CA LEU A 137 -15.40 -1.47 -13.69
C LEU A 137 -14.18 -1.77 -14.58
N GLY A 138 -12.97 -1.40 -14.17
CA GLY A 138 -11.76 -1.77 -14.92
C GLY A 138 -11.65 -3.28 -15.12
N LEU A 139 -11.87 -4.05 -14.05
CA LEU A 139 -11.94 -5.52 -14.08
C LEU A 139 -13.11 -6.03 -14.94
N MET A 140 -14.30 -5.49 -14.72
CA MET A 140 -15.52 -5.95 -15.40
C MET A 140 -15.51 -5.61 -16.89
N SER A 141 -14.79 -4.58 -17.32
CA SER A 141 -14.67 -4.18 -18.73
C SER A 141 -13.81 -5.13 -19.57
N ILE A 142 -13.12 -6.08 -18.93
CA ILE A 142 -12.32 -7.13 -19.57
C ILE A 142 -13.17 -8.40 -19.66
N GLU A 143 -13.06 -9.11 -20.79
CA GLU A 143 -13.73 -10.40 -20.99
C GLU A 143 -13.37 -11.38 -19.88
N ARG A 144 -14.36 -12.16 -19.46
CA ARG A 144 -14.32 -12.97 -18.24
C ARG A 144 -13.05 -13.83 -18.12
N ASP A 145 -12.67 -14.48 -19.21
CA ASP A 145 -11.57 -15.45 -19.25
C ASP A 145 -10.19 -14.78 -19.45
N GLU A 146 -10.18 -13.47 -19.75
CA GLU A 146 -8.98 -12.63 -19.90
C GLU A 146 -8.66 -11.80 -18.64
N ARG A 147 -9.55 -11.83 -17.64
CA ARG A 147 -9.38 -11.08 -16.40
C ARG A 147 -8.13 -11.55 -15.65
N ARG A 148 -7.35 -10.57 -15.21
CA ARG A 148 -6.12 -10.77 -14.44
C ARG A 148 -5.90 -9.62 -13.48
N ARG A 149 -4.99 -9.84 -12.54
CA ARG A 149 -4.50 -8.78 -11.67
C ARG A 149 -3.86 -7.66 -12.52
N PRO A 150 -4.10 -6.39 -12.19
CA PRO A 150 -3.44 -5.28 -12.88
C PRO A 150 -1.92 -5.29 -12.60
N THR A 151 -1.15 -4.87 -13.58
CA THR A 151 0.27 -4.57 -13.42
C THR A 151 0.45 -3.22 -12.72
N LEU A 152 1.63 -2.95 -12.16
CA LEU A 152 1.93 -1.66 -11.53
C LEU A 152 1.77 -0.47 -12.50
N GLY A 153 2.10 -0.66 -13.78
CA GLY A 153 1.90 0.37 -14.81
C GLY A 153 0.43 0.68 -15.07
N GLU A 154 -0.43 -0.34 -15.06
CA GLU A 154 -1.89 -0.17 -15.21
C GLU A 154 -2.47 0.53 -13.99
N ILE A 155 -2.10 0.10 -12.77
CA ILE A 155 -2.52 0.79 -11.54
C ILE A 155 -2.14 2.27 -11.59
N LYS A 156 -0.92 2.58 -12.03
CA LYS A 156 -0.42 3.97 -12.07
C LYS A 156 -1.26 4.80 -13.02
N ARG A 157 -1.46 4.31 -14.24
CA ARG A 157 -2.25 4.99 -15.27
C ARG A 157 -3.70 5.20 -14.82
N ASP A 158 -4.31 4.19 -14.19
CA ASP A 158 -5.70 4.27 -13.77
C ASP A 158 -5.90 5.24 -12.60
N VAL A 159 -4.96 5.27 -11.65
CA VAL A 159 -4.98 6.25 -10.55
C VAL A 159 -4.68 7.67 -11.03
N LEU A 160 -3.66 7.87 -11.88
CA LEU A 160 -3.33 9.18 -12.43
C LEU A 160 -4.44 9.76 -13.33
N SER A 161 -5.23 8.91 -13.98
CA SER A 161 -6.39 9.34 -14.79
C SER A 161 -7.68 9.51 -13.99
N GLY A 162 -7.65 9.33 -12.66
CA GLY A 162 -8.81 9.51 -11.79
C GLY A 162 -9.81 8.35 -11.80
N LYS A 163 -9.53 7.25 -12.53
CA LYS A 163 -10.44 6.10 -12.65
C LYS A 163 -10.55 5.27 -11.37
N GLY A 164 -9.56 5.38 -10.48
CA GLY A 164 -9.51 4.63 -9.24
C GLY A 164 -9.38 3.12 -9.47
N GLY A 165 -10.08 2.31 -8.68
CA GLY A 165 -10.06 0.85 -8.79
C GLY A 165 -10.44 0.14 -7.50
N LEU A 166 -10.14 -1.16 -7.41
CA LEU A 166 -10.34 -1.96 -6.19
C LEU A 166 -9.25 -1.71 -5.15
N CYS A 167 -9.36 -2.35 -3.98
CA CYS A 167 -8.40 -2.20 -2.88
C CYS A 167 -6.94 -2.38 -3.31
N TYR A 168 -6.65 -3.36 -4.18
CA TYR A 168 -5.32 -3.58 -4.71
C TYR A 168 -4.81 -2.39 -5.53
N HIS A 169 -5.67 -1.71 -6.31
CA HIS A 169 -5.23 -0.53 -7.06
C HIS A 169 -4.92 0.62 -6.11
N LEU A 170 -5.89 0.95 -5.25
CA LEU A 170 -5.86 2.17 -4.44
C LEU A 170 -4.77 2.10 -3.36
N ASN A 171 -4.65 0.98 -2.64
CA ASN A 171 -3.67 0.86 -1.56
C ASN A 171 -2.25 0.60 -2.07
N VAL A 172 -2.07 -0.06 -3.22
CA VAL A 172 -0.73 -0.18 -3.83
C VAL A 172 -0.26 1.16 -4.37
N ALA A 173 -1.14 1.93 -5.02
CA ALA A 173 -0.80 3.30 -5.42
C ALA A 173 -0.48 4.18 -4.21
N ASN A 174 -1.31 4.14 -3.15
CA ASN A 174 -1.05 4.88 -1.92
C ASN A 174 0.32 4.53 -1.32
N PHE A 175 0.64 3.23 -1.22
CA PHE A 175 1.95 2.76 -0.76
C PHE A 175 3.10 3.35 -1.58
N TYR A 176 3.05 3.30 -2.91
CA TYR A 176 4.15 3.82 -3.73
C TYR A 176 4.20 5.35 -3.75
N ILE A 177 3.07 6.06 -3.66
CA ILE A 177 3.04 7.53 -3.52
C ILE A 177 3.71 7.93 -2.20
N LEU A 178 3.29 7.35 -1.07
CA LEU A 178 3.87 7.65 0.24
C LEU A 178 5.35 7.27 0.31
N LYS A 179 5.74 6.13 -0.28
CA LYS A 179 7.14 5.71 -0.41
C LYS A 179 7.96 6.72 -1.20
N ALA A 180 7.44 7.21 -2.33
CA ALA A 180 8.11 8.21 -3.16
C ALA A 180 8.30 9.55 -2.43
N LEU A 181 7.42 9.90 -1.49
CA LEU A 181 7.55 11.06 -0.61
C LEU A 181 8.50 10.85 0.58
N GLY A 182 9.08 9.65 0.74
CA GLY A 182 10.00 9.33 1.82
C GLY A 182 9.33 8.96 3.15
N PHE A 183 8.05 8.56 3.14
CA PHE A 183 7.48 7.88 4.30
C PHE A 183 8.03 6.45 4.46
N ASN A 184 8.15 5.99 5.70
CA ASN A 184 8.44 4.59 6.00
C ASN A 184 7.14 3.78 5.94
N VAL A 185 6.90 3.09 4.82
CA VAL A 185 5.63 2.43 4.55
C VAL A 185 5.78 0.92 4.37
N LEU A 186 4.76 0.18 4.83
CA LEU A 186 4.62 -1.26 4.65
C LEU A 186 3.21 -1.60 4.17
N LEU A 187 3.10 -2.68 3.41
CA LEU A 187 1.83 -3.29 3.03
C LEU A 187 1.52 -4.46 3.96
N ALA A 188 0.28 -4.61 4.38
CA ALA A 188 -0.15 -5.75 5.17
C ALA A 188 -1.36 -6.46 4.56
N SER A 189 -1.43 -7.78 4.76
CA SER A 189 -2.54 -8.59 4.29
C SER A 189 -3.74 -8.38 5.20
N ALA A 190 -4.92 -8.19 4.60
CA ALA A 190 -6.19 -8.11 5.30
C ALA A 190 -7.20 -9.08 4.68
N ALA A 191 -8.23 -9.42 5.45
CA ALA A 191 -9.26 -10.35 5.07
C ALA A 191 -10.65 -9.74 5.26
N ILE A 192 -11.45 -9.72 4.18
CA ILE A 192 -12.84 -9.29 4.15
C ILE A 192 -13.67 -10.47 3.64
N PRO A 193 -14.54 -11.10 4.44
CA PRO A 193 -14.37 -11.58 5.82
C PRO A 193 -13.32 -12.72 5.93
N VAL A 194 -13.55 -13.90 5.33
CA VAL A 194 -12.71 -15.11 5.55
C VAL A 194 -11.46 -15.14 4.68
N TRP A 195 -11.50 -14.50 3.51
CA TRP A 195 -10.43 -14.57 2.52
C TRP A 195 -9.49 -13.39 2.63
N LYS A 196 -8.17 -13.65 2.53
CA LYS A 196 -7.11 -12.62 2.51
C LYS A 196 -7.07 -11.85 1.18
N THR A 197 -8.20 -11.24 0.82
CA THR A 197 -8.45 -10.54 -0.45
C THR A 197 -8.39 -9.02 -0.31
N HIS A 198 -7.85 -8.53 0.81
CA HIS A 198 -7.62 -7.12 1.05
C HIS A 198 -6.16 -6.85 1.39
N ILE A 199 -5.73 -5.62 1.15
CA ILE A 199 -4.38 -5.14 1.42
C ILE A 199 -4.52 -3.75 2.02
N ILE A 200 -3.73 -3.44 3.04
CA ILE A 200 -3.76 -2.16 3.75
C ILE A 200 -2.35 -1.58 3.82
N VAL A 201 -2.25 -0.27 4.11
CA VAL A 201 -0.97 0.46 4.17
C VAL A 201 -0.69 0.92 5.61
N TYR A 202 0.44 0.49 6.15
CA TYR A 202 0.99 1.04 7.39
C TYR A 202 2.05 2.09 7.09
N VAL A 203 2.10 3.14 7.90
CA VAL A 203 3.07 4.22 7.85
C VAL A 203 3.69 4.37 9.24
N HIS A 204 5.01 4.31 9.32
CA HIS A 204 5.76 4.38 10.57
C HIS A 204 6.53 5.70 10.69
N ASN A 205 6.80 6.09 11.93
CA ASN A 205 7.59 7.27 12.27
C ASN A 205 7.03 8.56 11.63
N VAL A 206 5.73 8.78 11.81
CA VAL A 206 5.00 9.92 11.23
C VAL A 206 5.14 11.15 12.14
N GLU A 207 4.72 11.04 13.41
CA GLU A 207 4.83 12.09 14.42
C GLU A 207 6.07 11.90 15.29
N LYS A 208 6.35 10.65 15.67
CA LYS A 208 7.46 10.28 16.55
C LYS A 208 8.02 8.91 16.18
N THR A 209 9.27 8.67 16.51
CA THR A 209 9.90 7.35 16.32
C THR A 209 9.09 6.26 17.02
N GLY A 210 8.73 5.22 16.27
CA GLY A 210 8.04 4.03 16.77
C GLY A 210 6.52 4.05 16.61
N ASP A 211 5.92 5.19 16.27
CA ASP A 211 4.48 5.23 16.00
C ASP A 211 4.11 4.45 14.73
N THR A 212 2.85 4.02 14.66
CA THR A 212 2.29 3.35 13.48
C THR A 212 0.92 3.92 13.14
N PHE A 213 0.74 4.28 11.89
CA PHE A 213 -0.51 4.77 11.32
C PHE A 213 -1.03 3.82 10.24
N LEU A 214 -2.35 3.65 10.18
CA LEU A 214 -3.04 3.04 9.05
C LEU A 214 -3.46 4.14 8.06
N ALA A 215 -2.97 4.08 6.83
CA ALA A 215 -3.35 4.96 5.73
C ALA A 215 -4.18 4.18 4.69
N GLU A 216 -5.44 3.93 5.01
CA GLU A 216 -6.34 3.09 4.20
C GLU A 216 -7.12 3.94 3.19
N ALA A 217 -6.97 3.65 1.89
CA ALA A 217 -7.65 4.38 0.81
C ALA A 217 -8.53 3.48 -0.07
N GLY A 218 -8.52 2.16 0.13
CA GLY A 218 -9.04 1.17 -0.80
C GLY A 218 -10.12 0.23 -0.25
N VAL A 219 -10.67 0.46 0.94
CA VAL A 219 -11.66 -0.45 1.54
C VAL A 219 -13.09 -0.27 1.00
N GLY A 220 -13.37 0.86 0.33
CA GLY A 220 -14.72 1.18 -0.17
C GLY A 220 -15.70 1.63 0.93
N TYR A 221 -15.19 2.03 2.09
CA TYR A 221 -15.90 2.65 3.20
C TYR A 221 -15.13 3.92 3.63
N PRO A 222 -15.82 4.96 4.13
CA PRO A 222 -15.19 6.22 4.45
C PRO A 222 -14.17 6.05 5.59
N THR A 223 -13.00 6.65 5.40
CA THR A 223 -11.91 6.74 6.39
C THR A 223 -11.15 8.05 6.16
N PHE A 224 -11.70 9.18 6.60
CA PHE A 224 -11.18 10.50 6.20
C PHE A 224 -10.04 10.99 7.09
N ARG A 225 -9.06 10.11 7.29
CA ARG A 225 -7.84 10.31 8.08
C ARG A 225 -7.00 9.03 8.10
N ALA A 226 -5.70 9.17 8.31
CA ALA A 226 -4.87 8.09 8.79
C ALA A 226 -5.10 7.86 10.29
N ILE A 227 -5.09 6.59 10.70
CA ILE A 227 -5.51 6.16 12.04
C ILE A 227 -4.27 5.77 12.84
N CYS A 228 -4.02 6.44 13.97
CA CYS A 228 -2.97 6.04 14.90
C CYS A 228 -3.31 4.67 15.50
N LEU A 229 -2.37 3.73 15.39
CA LEU A 229 -2.49 2.36 15.90
C LEU A 229 -1.61 2.12 17.13
N ASP A 230 -1.18 3.15 17.86
CA ASP A 230 -0.35 2.98 19.05
C ASP A 230 -1.14 2.42 20.25
N HIS A 231 -2.47 2.40 20.15
CA HIS A 231 -3.39 1.88 21.17
C HIS A 231 -4.00 0.53 20.75
N ASP A 232 -4.50 -0.23 21.73
CA ASP A 232 -5.22 -1.48 21.46
C ASP A 232 -6.66 -1.24 20.99
N ASP A 233 -7.26 -0.12 21.34
CA ASP A 233 -8.56 0.34 20.84
C ASP A 233 -8.43 1.81 20.43
N THR A 234 -8.94 2.16 19.26
CA THR A 234 -8.98 3.55 18.81
C THR A 234 -10.24 4.24 19.35
N PRO A 235 -10.28 5.58 19.35
CA PRO A 235 -11.54 6.29 19.49
C PRO A 235 -12.57 5.82 18.45
N THR A 236 -13.85 6.07 18.73
CA THR A 236 -14.91 5.90 17.73
C THR A 236 -14.89 7.07 16.76
N PHE A 237 -14.90 6.77 15.48
CA PHE A 237 -14.95 7.74 14.40
C PHE A 237 -16.32 7.72 13.74
N ARG A 238 -16.75 8.88 13.25
CA ARG A 238 -17.90 9.03 12.38
C ARG A 238 -17.47 9.83 11.15
N ASP A 239 -17.47 9.19 10.00
CA ASP A 239 -17.18 9.81 8.71
C ASP A 239 -18.29 9.45 7.73
N SER A 240 -18.83 10.45 7.03
CA SER A 240 -19.95 10.25 6.11
C SER A 240 -21.10 9.54 6.87
N PHE A 241 -21.75 8.56 6.25
CA PHE A 241 -22.84 7.81 6.85
C PHE A 241 -22.39 6.84 7.95
N LEU A 242 -21.08 6.60 8.14
CA LEU A 242 -20.58 5.42 8.85
C LEU A 242 -19.92 5.75 10.20
N GLU A 243 -20.24 4.94 11.20
CA GLU A 243 -19.52 4.89 12.47
C GLU A 243 -18.60 3.65 12.53
N TYR A 244 -17.32 3.86 12.85
CA TYR A 244 -16.31 2.80 12.86
C TYR A 244 -15.21 3.04 13.91
N LYS A 245 -14.48 1.96 14.24
CA LYS A 245 -13.24 2.01 15.03
C LYS A 245 -12.31 0.84 14.69
N TYR A 246 -11.13 0.81 15.30
CA TYR A 246 -10.17 -0.27 15.17
C TYR A 246 -9.76 -0.82 16.53
N ILE A 247 -9.61 -2.14 16.60
CA ILE A 247 -9.06 -2.80 17.79
C ILE A 247 -7.95 -3.78 17.41
N LYS A 248 -7.01 -4.01 18.31
CA LYS A 248 -6.06 -5.12 18.24
C LYS A 248 -6.56 -6.25 19.10
N ARG A 249 -6.72 -7.43 18.51
CA ARG A 249 -7.18 -8.63 19.22
C ARG A 249 -6.55 -9.86 18.58
N ASP A 250 -6.06 -10.78 19.40
CA ASP A 250 -5.47 -12.06 18.96
C ASP A 250 -4.36 -11.89 17.91
N GLY A 251 -3.53 -10.84 18.05
CA GLY A 251 -2.44 -10.53 17.14
C GLY A 251 -2.89 -10.01 15.76
N LYS A 252 -4.14 -9.57 15.62
CA LYS A 252 -4.71 -8.97 14.41
C LYS A 252 -5.24 -7.57 14.70
N LEU A 253 -5.26 -6.74 13.66
CA LEU A 253 -6.04 -5.51 13.63
C LEU A 253 -7.44 -5.83 13.11
N LEU A 254 -8.49 -5.35 13.77
CA LEU A 254 -9.88 -5.52 13.37
C LEU A 254 -10.45 -4.14 13.02
N ARG A 255 -11.07 -4.00 11.85
CA ARG A 255 -11.95 -2.85 11.55
C ARG A 255 -13.37 -3.19 11.96
N LEU A 256 -13.94 -2.34 12.80
CA LEU A 256 -15.25 -2.52 13.40
C LEU A 256 -16.22 -1.44 12.92
N HIS A 257 -17.43 -1.82 12.50
CA HIS A 257 -18.50 -0.91 12.11
C HIS A 257 -19.72 -1.03 13.03
N ARG A 258 -20.51 0.03 13.15
CA ARG A 258 -21.78 0.00 13.91
C ARG A 258 -22.91 0.72 13.17
N GLN A 259 -23.03 2.03 13.35
CA GLN A 259 -24.11 2.81 12.74
C GLN A 259 -23.82 3.09 11.26
N GLY A 260 -24.87 3.05 10.43
CA GLY A 260 -24.81 3.38 9.01
C GLY A 260 -24.30 2.28 8.09
N ASP A 261 -23.70 1.22 8.63
CA ASP A 261 -23.32 0.07 7.82
C ASP A 261 -24.56 -0.75 7.41
N GLN A 262 -25.10 -0.43 6.23
CA GLN A 262 -26.19 -1.19 5.61
C GLN A 262 -25.76 -2.62 5.22
N GLY A 263 -24.47 -2.95 5.32
CA GLY A 263 -23.89 -4.26 5.05
C GLY A 263 -24.03 -5.28 6.18
N GLY A 264 -24.71 -4.95 7.30
CA GLY A 264 -24.91 -5.80 8.47
C GLY A 264 -25.60 -7.16 8.24
N GLY A 265 -25.96 -7.51 7.00
CA GLY A 265 -26.57 -8.78 6.61
C GLY A 265 -25.73 -9.70 5.71
N ARG A 266 -24.41 -9.48 5.56
CA ARG A 266 -23.59 -10.36 4.69
C ARG A 266 -23.45 -11.78 5.30
N SER A 267 -23.87 -12.75 4.51
CA SER A 267 -24.52 -13.99 4.94
C SER A 267 -23.63 -15.16 5.34
N LEU A 268 -22.39 -14.98 5.83
CA LEU A 268 -21.50 -16.14 6.09
C LEU A 268 -20.69 -16.11 7.40
N LYS A 269 -21.26 -15.56 8.49
CA LYS A 269 -20.69 -15.42 9.86
C LYS A 269 -20.05 -14.03 10.11
N SER A 270 -20.86 -12.98 10.11
CA SER A 270 -20.43 -11.70 10.66
C SER A 270 -20.15 -11.87 12.16
N VAL A 271 -18.91 -11.57 12.57
CA VAL A 271 -18.53 -11.55 13.99
C VAL A 271 -18.97 -10.21 14.57
N CYS A 272 -19.76 -10.25 15.64
CA CYS A 272 -20.16 -9.08 16.39
C CYS A 272 -19.43 -9.06 17.73
N ILE A 273 -18.83 -7.93 18.10
CA ILE A 273 -18.13 -7.70 19.37
C ILE A 273 -18.80 -6.49 20.01
N ASP A 274 -19.56 -6.68 21.07
CA ASP A 274 -20.21 -5.59 21.83
C ASP A 274 -21.04 -4.64 20.95
N GLY A 275 -21.79 -5.19 19.99
CA GLY A 275 -22.60 -4.42 19.04
C GLY A 275 -21.83 -3.85 17.84
N TRP A 276 -20.54 -4.19 17.69
CA TRP A 276 -19.71 -3.81 16.55
C TRP A 276 -19.47 -4.98 15.60
N TRP A 277 -19.71 -4.77 14.31
CA TRP A 277 -19.48 -5.76 13.26
C TRP A 277 -18.03 -5.73 12.78
N VAL A 278 -17.37 -6.89 12.78
CA VAL A 278 -16.04 -7.04 12.18
C VAL A 278 -16.16 -7.04 10.67
N VAL A 279 -15.60 -6.00 10.03
CA VAL A 279 -15.62 -5.84 8.57
C VAL A 279 -14.39 -6.45 7.93
N TYR A 280 -13.23 -6.26 8.55
CA TYR A 280 -12.02 -6.97 8.16
C TYR A 280 -11.10 -7.24 9.33
N THR A 281 -10.23 -8.23 9.14
CA THR A 281 -9.06 -8.47 9.99
C THR A 281 -7.79 -8.23 9.19
N ALA A 282 -6.71 -7.78 9.82
CA ALA A 282 -5.44 -7.57 9.15
C ALA A 282 -4.24 -8.04 9.98
N ASP A 283 -3.19 -8.45 9.28
CA ASP A 283 -1.91 -8.79 9.87
C ASP A 283 -1.27 -7.50 10.46
N LEU A 284 -0.80 -7.55 11.71
CA LEU A 284 -0.13 -6.40 12.36
C LEU A 284 1.27 -6.13 11.79
N LYS A 285 1.85 -7.11 11.09
CA LYS A 285 3.14 -6.99 10.40
C LYS A 285 2.90 -6.80 8.91
N GLY A 286 3.67 -5.92 8.31
CA GLY A 286 3.69 -5.71 6.87
C GLY A 286 5.02 -6.10 6.22
N THR A 287 5.05 -5.95 4.90
CA THR A 287 6.22 -6.13 4.03
C THR A 287 6.32 -4.95 3.06
N SER A 288 7.53 -4.66 2.59
CA SER A 288 7.75 -3.71 1.50
C SER A 288 7.75 -4.38 0.12
N ASN A 289 7.64 -5.71 0.08
CA ASN A 289 7.63 -6.50 -1.14
C ASN A 289 6.19 -6.75 -1.63
N ILE A 290 5.80 -6.06 -2.71
CA ILE A 290 4.47 -6.22 -3.30
C ILE A 290 4.24 -7.62 -3.89
N GLU A 291 5.30 -8.34 -4.26
CA GLU A 291 5.18 -9.65 -4.93
C GLU A 291 4.61 -10.72 -4.00
N GLU A 292 4.76 -10.57 -2.68
CA GLU A 292 4.15 -11.44 -1.66
C GLU A 292 2.61 -11.46 -1.74
N PHE A 293 2.01 -10.45 -2.37
CA PHE A 293 0.56 -10.35 -2.54
C PHE A 293 0.08 -10.92 -3.87
N TYR A 294 0.96 -11.15 -4.85
CA TYR A 294 0.54 -11.55 -6.21
C TYR A 294 -0.30 -12.83 -6.22
N PRO A 295 0.10 -13.96 -5.59
CA PRO A 295 -0.69 -15.19 -5.66
C PRO A 295 -2.12 -15.02 -5.12
N LYS A 296 -2.28 -14.26 -4.03
CA LYS A 296 -3.59 -14.00 -3.40
C LYS A 296 -4.49 -13.16 -4.30
N PHE A 297 -3.93 -12.13 -4.93
CA PHE A 297 -4.71 -11.27 -5.81
C PHE A 297 -4.93 -11.90 -7.19
N ASP A 298 -4.02 -12.74 -7.68
CA ASP A 298 -4.25 -13.53 -8.90
C ASP A 298 -5.49 -14.43 -8.72
N GLN A 299 -5.64 -15.08 -7.57
CA GLN A 299 -6.86 -15.83 -7.21
C GLN A 299 -8.13 -14.95 -7.19
N MET A 300 -8.02 -13.71 -6.74
CA MET A 300 -9.15 -12.78 -6.67
C MET A 300 -9.55 -12.24 -8.05
N TYR A 301 -8.59 -12.04 -8.97
CA TYR A 301 -8.82 -11.37 -10.25
C TYR A 301 -9.08 -12.35 -11.41
N ILE A 302 -8.61 -13.60 -11.31
CA ILE A 302 -8.77 -14.60 -12.37
C ILE A 302 -10.10 -15.32 -12.17
N TYR A 303 -11.03 -15.17 -13.11
CA TYR A 303 -12.40 -15.66 -12.96
C TYR A 303 -12.49 -17.18 -12.74
N HIS A 304 -11.76 -18.00 -13.51
CA HIS A 304 -11.87 -19.45 -13.37
C HIS A 304 -11.35 -19.96 -12.01
N LEU A 305 -10.43 -19.23 -11.37
CA LEU A 305 -10.00 -19.52 -10.00
C LEU A 305 -11.10 -19.12 -9.00
N GLN A 306 -11.76 -17.98 -9.23
CA GLN A 306 -12.92 -17.57 -8.44
C GLN A 306 -14.14 -18.47 -8.65
N ALA A 307 -14.35 -19.05 -9.83
CA ALA A 307 -15.48 -19.94 -10.08
C ALA A 307 -15.40 -21.24 -9.25
N GLN A 308 -14.19 -21.65 -8.86
CA GLN A 308 -13.98 -22.78 -7.95
C GLN A 308 -14.33 -22.45 -6.50
N ASP A 309 -14.32 -21.16 -6.14
CA ASP A 309 -14.72 -20.67 -4.83
C ASP A 309 -15.37 -19.28 -4.95
N PRO A 310 -16.68 -19.22 -5.24
CA PRO A 310 -17.39 -17.97 -5.48
C PRO A 310 -17.35 -17.00 -4.29
N LEU A 311 -16.98 -17.48 -3.10
CA LEU A 311 -16.92 -16.69 -1.88
C LEU A 311 -15.63 -15.87 -1.78
N ILE A 312 -14.60 -16.15 -2.60
CA ILE A 312 -13.34 -15.38 -2.62
C ILE A 312 -13.62 -13.90 -2.85
N THR A 313 -14.46 -13.57 -3.83
CA THR A 313 -14.81 -12.19 -4.14
C THR A 313 -16.14 -12.05 -4.88
N GLN A 314 -16.89 -11.00 -4.53
CA GLN A 314 -18.10 -10.60 -5.23
C GLN A 314 -17.82 -9.73 -6.48
N PHE A 315 -16.59 -9.26 -6.68
CA PHE A 315 -16.27 -8.25 -7.71
C PHE A 315 -16.43 -8.75 -9.15
N HIS A 316 -16.68 -10.04 -9.37
CA HIS A 316 -17.01 -10.58 -10.69
C HIS A 316 -18.52 -10.60 -10.98
N ALA A 317 -19.37 -10.45 -9.96
CA ALA A 317 -20.82 -10.62 -10.05
C ALA A 317 -21.62 -9.34 -9.77
N VAL A 318 -20.95 -8.26 -9.37
CA VAL A 318 -21.58 -6.97 -9.07
C VAL A 318 -21.09 -5.89 -10.03
N PHE A 319 -21.94 -4.92 -10.35
CA PHE A 319 -21.51 -3.66 -10.97
C PHE A 319 -21.40 -2.62 -9.86
N ARG A 320 -20.19 -2.17 -9.50
CA ARG A 320 -19.99 -1.36 -8.29
C ARG A 320 -19.05 -0.19 -8.47
N LEU A 321 -19.52 0.99 -8.05
CA LEU A 321 -18.73 2.20 -7.86
C LEU A 321 -19.08 2.82 -6.50
N VAL A 322 -18.07 3.33 -5.80
CA VAL A 322 -18.20 4.07 -4.54
C VAL A 322 -17.22 5.24 -4.59
N GLN A 323 -17.67 6.44 -4.30
CA GLN A 323 -16.80 7.61 -4.10
C GLN A 323 -17.38 8.51 -3.02
N PHE A 324 -16.54 9.37 -2.46
CA PHE A 324 -16.93 10.30 -1.40
C PHE A 324 -16.74 11.76 -1.79
N PRO A 325 -17.33 12.25 -2.90
CA PRO A 325 -17.22 13.67 -3.25
C PRO A 325 -17.69 14.53 -2.08
N GLU A 326 -16.92 15.56 -1.72
CA GLU A 326 -17.22 16.43 -0.58
C GLU A 326 -17.46 15.67 0.74
N LYS A 327 -16.80 14.52 0.93
CA LYS A 327 -16.95 13.63 2.10
C LYS A 327 -18.36 13.02 2.24
N ARG A 328 -19.16 12.99 1.17
CA ARG A 328 -20.50 12.37 1.15
C ARG A 328 -20.52 11.19 0.19
N ALA A 329 -21.18 10.10 0.58
CA ALA A 329 -21.18 8.89 -0.23
C ALA A 329 -22.05 9.00 -1.49
N VAL A 330 -21.46 8.58 -2.61
CA VAL A 330 -22.14 8.31 -3.86
C VAL A 330 -21.78 6.90 -4.29
N ILE A 331 -22.79 6.05 -4.40
CA ILE A 331 -22.61 4.62 -4.66
C ILE A 331 -23.53 4.20 -5.80
N ILE A 332 -22.97 3.50 -6.79
CA ILE A 332 -23.75 2.73 -7.74
C ILE A 332 -23.48 1.27 -7.44
N SER A 333 -24.54 0.50 -7.20
CA SER A 333 -24.46 -0.94 -7.00
C SER A 333 -25.57 -1.62 -7.80
N ASN A 334 -25.18 -2.32 -8.85
CA ASN A 334 -26.09 -2.94 -9.81
C ASN A 334 -27.06 -1.88 -10.37
N GLN A 335 -28.37 -2.08 -10.21
CA GLN A 335 -29.43 -1.15 -10.66
C GLN A 335 -29.83 -0.13 -9.57
N LYS A 336 -28.96 0.11 -8.58
CA LYS A 336 -29.25 1.03 -7.48
C LYS A 336 -28.26 2.18 -7.47
N LEU A 337 -28.79 3.39 -7.35
CA LEU A 337 -28.05 4.59 -6.97
C LEU A 337 -28.30 4.84 -5.48
N ILE A 338 -27.25 4.95 -4.69
CA ILE A 338 -27.34 5.21 -3.25
C ILE A 338 -26.58 6.49 -2.97
N LEU A 339 -27.28 7.47 -2.39
CA LEU A 339 -26.76 8.80 -2.12
C LEU A 339 -26.88 9.12 -0.63
N GLU A 340 -25.82 9.67 -0.07
CA GLU A 340 -25.89 10.29 1.25
C GLU A 340 -26.59 11.66 1.17
N LYS A 341 -27.58 11.85 2.04
CA LYS A 341 -28.35 13.09 2.19
C LYS A 341 -27.70 14.00 3.22
N ASP A 342 -28.18 15.24 3.31
CA ASP A 342 -27.62 16.24 4.24
C ASP A 342 -27.78 15.86 5.73
N ASN A 343 -28.69 14.94 6.05
CA ASN A 343 -28.84 14.37 7.40
C ASN A 343 -27.85 13.22 7.69
N GLY A 344 -26.94 12.89 6.76
CA GLY A 344 -25.97 11.81 6.87
C GLY A 344 -26.56 10.40 6.68
N LEU A 345 -27.81 10.27 6.23
CA LEU A 345 -28.43 8.99 5.92
C LEU A 345 -28.28 8.66 4.43
N LEU A 346 -28.17 7.36 4.14
CA LEU A 346 -28.15 6.84 2.78
C LEU A 346 -29.58 6.61 2.27
N GLU A 347 -29.94 7.21 1.14
CA GLU A 347 -31.17 6.92 0.40
C GLU A 347 -30.85 6.13 -0.86
N THR A 348 -31.72 5.18 -1.19
CA THR A 348 -31.57 4.31 -2.37
C THR A 348 -32.65 4.62 -3.39
N GLU A 349 -32.22 4.83 -4.63
CA GLU A 349 -33.04 4.99 -5.83
C GLU A 349 -32.79 3.77 -6.75
N VAL A 350 -33.86 3.23 -7.32
CA VAL A 350 -33.76 2.20 -8.37
C VAL A 350 -33.64 2.88 -9.72
N LEU A 351 -32.68 2.44 -10.53
CA LEU A 351 -32.43 2.97 -11.87
C LEU A 351 -33.34 2.23 -12.88
N GLU A 352 -34.58 2.71 -13.04
CA GLU A 352 -35.66 2.00 -13.74
C GLU A 352 -35.49 1.89 -15.26
N ASP A 353 -34.82 2.83 -15.93
CA ASP A 353 -34.59 2.76 -17.40
C ASP A 353 -33.48 1.78 -17.82
N GLY A 354 -33.23 0.75 -17.00
CA GLY A 354 -32.24 -0.28 -17.28
C GLY A 354 -30.81 0.26 -17.47
N ASP A 355 -30.15 -0.18 -18.54
CA ASP A 355 -28.73 0.09 -18.78
C ASP A 355 -28.45 1.59 -19.03
N ASP A 356 -29.36 2.30 -19.69
CA ASP A 356 -29.19 3.73 -19.98
C ASP A 356 -29.22 4.58 -18.70
N ALA A 357 -30.09 4.24 -17.73
CA ALA A 357 -30.12 4.92 -16.43
C ALA A 357 -28.80 4.71 -15.67
N ILE A 358 -28.24 3.50 -15.70
CA ILE A 358 -26.94 3.19 -15.08
C ILE A 358 -25.82 4.00 -15.71
N LEU A 359 -25.72 4.03 -17.04
CA LEU A 359 -24.68 4.76 -17.74
C LEU A 359 -24.80 6.28 -17.53
N ARG A 360 -26.01 6.84 -17.52
CA ARG A 360 -26.24 8.25 -17.16
C ARG A 360 -25.79 8.54 -15.72
N ALA A 361 -26.06 7.65 -14.77
CA ALA A 361 -25.59 7.80 -13.39
C ALA A 361 -24.06 7.76 -13.30
N VAL A 362 -23.41 6.82 -14.01
CA VAL A 362 -21.94 6.75 -14.08
C VAL A 362 -21.36 8.05 -14.63
N ARG A 363 -21.87 8.55 -15.78
CA ARG A 363 -21.39 9.80 -16.39
C ARG A 363 -21.55 11.00 -15.47
N ARG A 364 -22.67 11.07 -14.73
CA ARG A 364 -22.98 12.18 -13.83
C ARG A 364 -22.09 12.20 -12.59
N TYR A 365 -21.93 11.06 -11.93
CA TYR A 365 -21.31 10.99 -10.61
C TYR A 365 -19.84 10.55 -10.63
N PHE A 366 -19.40 9.90 -11.71
CA PHE A 366 -18.05 9.37 -11.87
C PHE A 366 -17.45 9.77 -13.23
N PRO A 367 -17.33 11.07 -13.54
CA PRO A 367 -16.96 11.55 -14.87
C PRO A 367 -15.55 11.14 -15.32
N ALA A 368 -14.69 10.71 -14.40
CA ALA A 368 -13.35 10.18 -14.72
C ALA A 368 -13.40 8.76 -15.33
N ILE A 369 -14.54 8.05 -15.21
CA ILE A 369 -14.72 6.73 -15.79
C ILE A 369 -15.06 6.87 -17.28
N PRO A 370 -14.23 6.32 -18.20
CA PRO A 370 -14.53 6.36 -19.62
C PRO A 370 -15.85 5.65 -19.96
N GLU A 371 -16.64 6.25 -20.84
CA GLU A 371 -17.95 5.71 -21.23
C GLU A 371 -17.83 4.31 -21.86
N ASP A 372 -16.82 4.09 -22.70
CA ASP A 372 -16.56 2.78 -23.32
C ASP A 372 -16.24 1.70 -22.28
N MET A 373 -15.51 2.05 -21.20
CA MET A 373 -15.23 1.15 -20.09
C MET A 373 -16.51 0.79 -19.34
N ALA A 374 -17.35 1.79 -19.02
CA ALA A 374 -18.61 1.57 -18.31
C ALA A 374 -19.57 0.68 -19.12
N THR A 375 -19.70 0.94 -20.42
CA THR A 375 -20.53 0.15 -21.34
C THR A 375 -20.07 -1.30 -21.43
N ARG A 376 -18.77 -1.55 -21.62
CA ARG A 376 -18.22 -2.93 -21.62
C ARG A 376 -18.43 -3.63 -20.28
N ALA A 377 -18.15 -2.93 -19.17
CA ALA A 377 -18.34 -3.50 -17.83
C ALA A 377 -19.80 -3.90 -17.56
N LEU A 378 -20.75 -3.06 -18.00
CA LEU A 378 -22.17 -3.32 -17.85
C LEU A 378 -22.61 -4.53 -18.70
N ALA A 379 -22.21 -4.59 -19.97
CA ALA A 379 -22.50 -5.73 -20.85
C ALA A 379 -21.94 -7.05 -20.28
N ASN A 380 -20.71 -7.02 -19.74
CA ASN A 380 -20.07 -8.20 -19.15
C ASN A 380 -20.76 -8.64 -17.87
N TRP A 381 -21.18 -7.69 -17.04
CA TRP A 381 -21.98 -7.97 -15.84
C TRP A 381 -23.33 -8.61 -16.18
N ARG A 382 -24.05 -8.09 -17.19
CA ARG A 382 -25.31 -8.67 -17.65
C ARG A 382 -25.15 -10.12 -18.09
N ARG A 383 -24.08 -10.44 -18.83
CA ARG A 383 -23.74 -11.82 -19.20
C ARG A 383 -23.48 -12.70 -17.98
N THR A 384 -22.81 -12.18 -16.94
CA THR A 384 -22.58 -12.95 -15.70
C THR A 384 -23.89 -13.29 -14.97
N LEU A 385 -24.94 -12.48 -15.07
CA LEU A 385 -26.24 -12.78 -14.46
C LEU A 385 -27.05 -13.86 -15.21
N GLN A 386 -26.68 -14.15 -16.46
CA GLN A 386 -27.38 -15.13 -17.32
C GLN A 386 -26.71 -16.52 -17.32
N ALA A 387 -25.46 -16.59 -16.86
CA ALA A 387 -24.68 -17.83 -16.73
C ALA A 387 -24.89 -18.45 -15.35
#